data_AF-F9ERB6-F1
#
_entry.id   AF-F9ERB6-F1
#
_cell.length_a   1.000
_cell.length_b   1.000
_cell.length_c   1.000
_cell.angle_alpha   90.00
_cell.angle_beta   90.00
_cell.angle_gamma   90.00
#
_symmetry.space_group_name_H-M   'P 1'
#
loop_
_entity.id
_entity.type
_entity.pdbx_description
1 polymer ?
#
loop_
_entity_poly.entity_id
_entity_poly.type
_entity_poly.pdbx_seq_one_letter_code
_entity_poly.pdbx_strand_id
1 'polypeptide(L)'
;NIIIIYNVPIQYGKVVSDYELTKASIKLIEELATFKDCTVIKESKATLNYVKQNLNITEKDAKEFIKLLGDDYYHIKNETNKVATFLEGQPYSFEKIKNLISIDKEYNMKDLIENFLKTKNFLDIISFLEKNKDSYLGLIYMLTDELINLLKLTSLIKSGKISRNMNYNVFKELYNDFSDLFIGKNFKPQHPYTIFLKLNSSENFSEEFLEKKLKELLEIEYKVKSGERDIDIETEVFLGKFFFK
;
A
#
# COMPACT_ATOMS: atom_id res chain seq x y z
N ASN A 1 -18.77 16.23 31.86
CA ASN A 1 -17.38 15.84 31.52
C ASN A 1 -16.71 16.97 30.78
N ILE A 2 -15.63 17.51 31.35
CA ILE A 2 -14.75 18.45 30.65
C ILE A 2 -13.73 17.59 29.90
N ILE A 3 -13.60 17.79 28.60
CA ILE A 3 -12.59 17.13 27.77
C ILE A 3 -11.61 18.21 27.34
N ILE A 4 -10.32 17.99 27.65
CA ILE A 4 -9.24 18.89 27.24
C ILE A 4 -8.46 18.16 26.14
N ILE A 5 -8.34 18.79 24.98
CA ILE A 5 -7.59 18.27 23.84
C ILE A 5 -6.28 19.05 23.73
N TYR A 6 -5.16 18.32 23.72
CA TYR A 6 -3.83 18.88 23.53
C TYR A 6 -3.23 18.30 22.25
N ASN A 7 -3.04 19.14 21.24
CA ASN A 7 -2.46 18.73 19.96
C ASN A 7 -0.94 18.92 20.01
N VAL A 8 -0.20 17.90 19.57
CA VAL A 8 1.26 17.95 19.46
C VAL A 8 1.70 17.92 18.00
N PRO A 9 2.69 18.75 17.60
CA PRO A 9 3.27 18.65 16.27
C PRO A 9 4.06 17.34 16.13
N ILE A 10 3.84 16.66 15.00
CA ILE A 10 4.52 15.41 14.64
C ILE A 10 5.46 15.69 13.47
N GLN A 11 6.73 15.29 13.62
CA GLN A 11 7.72 15.34 12.56
C GLN A 11 8.32 13.94 12.34
N TYR A 12 8.29 13.45 11.09
CA TYR A 12 8.80 12.12 10.72
C TYR A 12 8.25 10.95 11.56
N GLY A 13 6.99 11.04 11.99
CA GLY A 13 6.33 10.01 12.80
C GLY A 13 6.77 9.99 14.26
N LYS A 14 7.36 11.09 14.77
CA LYS A 14 7.66 11.30 16.19
C LYS A 14 7.13 12.66 16.63
N VAL A 15 6.73 12.77 17.89
CA VAL A 15 6.38 14.06 18.50
C VAL A 15 7.64 14.92 18.55
N VAL A 16 7.52 16.21 18.20
CA VAL A 16 8.63 17.16 18.36
C VAL A 16 8.97 17.26 19.85
N SER A 17 10.24 17.12 20.20
CA SER A 17 10.72 17.01 21.59
C SER A 17 10.17 18.09 22.52
N ASP A 18 10.09 19.32 22.02
CA ASP A 18 9.69 20.50 22.80
C ASP A 18 8.21 20.49 23.20
N TYR A 19 7.42 19.63 22.56
CA TYR A 19 5.99 19.44 22.78
C TYR A 19 5.66 18.07 23.40
N GLU A 20 6.67 17.23 23.65
CA GLU A 20 6.47 15.92 24.24
C GLU A 20 6.17 16.04 25.75
N LEU A 21 5.01 15.53 26.17
CA LEU A 21 4.66 15.49 27.58
C LEU A 21 5.57 14.52 28.33
N THR A 22 6.34 15.03 29.27
CA THR A 22 7.21 14.20 30.11
C THR A 22 6.38 13.28 31.02
N LYS A 23 6.98 12.16 31.47
CA LYS A 23 6.35 11.27 32.46
C LYS A 23 5.94 11.99 33.75
N ALA A 24 6.68 13.02 34.16
CA ALA A 24 6.35 13.82 35.34
C ALA A 24 5.08 14.65 35.11
N SER A 25 4.97 15.28 33.93
CA SER A 25 3.79 16.06 33.53
C SER A 25 2.54 15.18 33.43
N ILE A 26 2.67 13.97 32.86
CA ILE A 26 1.55 13.02 32.76
C ILE A 26 1.05 12.61 34.14
N LYS A 27 1.94 12.32 35.10
CA LYS A 27 1.54 11.98 36.48
C LYS A 27 0.73 13.09 37.15
N LEU A 28 1.15 14.35 36.99
CA LEU A 28 0.43 15.50 37.53
C LEU A 28 -0.96 15.66 36.87
N ILE A 29 -1.08 15.35 35.58
CA ILE A 29 -2.38 15.32 34.91
C ILE A 29 -3.24 14.17 35.47
N GLU A 30 -2.66 12.99 35.67
CA GLU A 30 -3.33 11.80 36.19
C GLU A 30 -3.86 11.96 37.63
N GLU A 31 -3.29 12.88 38.42
CA GLU A 31 -3.82 13.25 39.74
C GLU A 31 -5.15 14.02 39.66
N LEU A 32 -5.44 14.69 38.54
CA LEU A 32 -6.59 15.58 38.37
C LEU A 32 -7.59 15.09 37.31
N ALA A 33 -7.15 14.30 36.34
CA ALA A 33 -7.93 13.87 35.19
C ALA A 33 -7.43 12.53 34.63
N THR A 34 -8.27 11.85 33.83
CA THR A 34 -7.81 10.68 33.08
C THR A 34 -7.01 11.12 31.86
N PHE A 35 -5.72 10.80 31.83
CA PHE A 35 -4.89 11.00 30.64
C PHE A 35 -5.11 9.87 29.63
N LYS A 36 -5.37 10.23 28.36
CA LYS A 36 -5.38 9.30 27.23
C LYS A 36 -4.51 9.84 26.12
N ASP A 37 -3.52 9.04 25.73
CA ASP A 37 -2.63 9.36 24.63
C ASP A 37 -3.20 8.78 23.33
N CYS A 38 -3.68 9.68 22.47
CA CYS A 38 -4.24 9.37 21.16
C CYS A 38 -3.26 9.74 20.03
N THR A 39 -1.95 9.68 20.25
CA THR A 39 -0.97 9.83 19.15
C THR A 39 -1.13 8.70 18.14
N VAL A 40 -0.94 9.02 16.86
CA VAL A 40 -1.07 8.08 15.71
C VAL A 40 -0.36 6.74 15.95
N ILE A 41 0.80 6.75 16.63
CA ILE A 41 1.59 5.55 16.96
C ILE A 41 0.84 4.60 17.91
N LYS A 42 0.15 5.16 18.92
CA LYS A 42 -0.68 4.38 19.85
C LYS A 42 -2.02 4.02 19.21
N GLU A 43 -2.55 4.85 18.33
CA GLU A 43 -3.75 4.54 17.54
C GLU A 43 -3.55 3.29 16.68
N SER A 44 -2.44 3.16 15.94
CA SER A 44 -2.18 1.95 15.13
C SER A 44 -2.16 0.66 15.97
N LYS A 45 -1.59 0.72 17.19
CA LYS A 45 -1.60 -0.42 18.12
C LYS A 45 -2.99 -0.68 18.71
N ALA A 46 -3.74 0.38 19.01
CA ALA A 46 -5.10 0.27 19.52
C ALA A 46 -6.04 -0.36 18.47
N THR A 47 -5.94 0.07 17.21
CA THR A 47 -6.68 -0.52 16.08
C THR A 47 -6.34 -1.99 15.91
N LEU A 48 -5.05 -2.34 15.92
CA LEU A 48 -4.60 -3.74 15.85
C LEU A 48 -5.19 -4.60 16.98
N ASN A 49 -5.12 -4.10 18.22
CA ASN A 49 -5.68 -4.82 19.38
C ASN A 49 -7.20 -4.95 19.30
N TYR A 50 -7.89 -3.90 18.84
CA TYR A 50 -9.33 -3.92 18.62
C TYR A 50 -9.73 -5.03 17.64
N VAL A 51 -9.08 -5.10 16.48
CA VAL A 51 -9.36 -6.13 15.47
C VAL A 51 -9.07 -7.52 16.02
N LYS A 52 -7.90 -7.72 16.65
CA LYS A 52 -7.50 -9.02 17.24
C LYS A 52 -8.53 -9.52 18.26
N GLN A 53 -8.99 -8.63 19.15
CA GLN A 53 -9.93 -9.00 20.22
C GLN A 53 -11.34 -9.29 19.67
N ASN A 54 -11.85 -8.45 18.77
CA ASN A 54 -13.22 -8.61 18.26
C ASN A 54 -13.38 -9.80 17.31
N LEU A 55 -12.33 -10.15 16.55
CA LEU A 55 -12.37 -11.29 15.64
C LEU A 55 -11.74 -12.57 16.21
N ASN A 56 -11.11 -12.47 17.39
CA ASN A 56 -10.36 -13.55 18.02
C ASN A 56 -9.32 -14.19 17.08
N ILE A 57 -8.47 -13.35 16.47
CA ILE A 57 -7.50 -13.76 15.45
C ILE A 57 -6.05 -13.51 15.85
N THR A 58 -5.13 -14.12 15.10
CA THR A 58 -3.71 -13.89 15.29
C THR A 58 -3.32 -12.46 14.92
N GLU A 59 -2.17 -12.01 15.42
CA GLU A 59 -1.64 -10.70 15.05
C GLU A 59 -1.33 -10.58 13.56
N LYS A 60 -0.91 -11.69 12.94
CA LYS A 60 -0.64 -11.73 11.51
C LYS A 60 -1.92 -11.47 10.72
N ASP A 61 -2.99 -12.21 11.03
CA ASP A 61 -4.27 -12.10 10.32
C ASP A 61 -4.91 -10.73 10.55
N ALA A 62 -4.79 -10.15 11.75
CA ALA A 62 -5.28 -8.80 12.02
C ALA A 62 -4.53 -7.72 11.21
N LYS A 63 -3.21 -7.85 11.06
CA LYS A 63 -2.43 -6.94 10.21
C LYS A 63 -2.81 -7.06 8.75
N GLU A 64 -3.04 -8.29 8.28
CA GLU A 64 -3.48 -8.55 6.91
C GLU A 64 -4.88 -7.96 6.67
N PHE A 65 -5.82 -8.19 7.59
CA PHE A 65 -7.16 -7.63 7.55
C PHE A 65 -7.16 -6.10 7.50
N ILE A 66 -6.40 -5.44 8.39
CA ILE A 66 -6.28 -3.98 8.39
C ILE A 66 -5.71 -3.48 7.06
N LYS A 67 -4.69 -4.15 6.53
CA LYS A 67 -4.07 -3.78 5.25
C LYS A 67 -5.07 -3.82 4.08
N LEU A 68 -6.03 -4.74 4.09
CA LEU A 68 -7.10 -4.81 3.08
C LEU A 68 -8.06 -3.62 3.17
N LEU A 69 -8.28 -3.09 4.37
CA LEU A 69 -9.24 -2.02 4.63
C LEU A 69 -8.62 -0.62 4.55
N GLY A 70 -7.29 -0.52 4.54
CA GLY A 70 -6.56 0.75 4.54
C GLY A 70 -6.33 1.30 5.95
N ASP A 71 -6.13 2.61 6.06
CA ASP A 71 -5.69 3.27 7.29
C ASP A 71 -6.82 4.01 8.05
N ASP A 72 -8.04 4.04 7.52
CA ASP A 72 -9.18 4.72 8.16
C ASP A 72 -9.75 3.92 9.34
N TYR A 73 -9.62 4.47 10.56
CA TYR A 73 -10.07 3.80 11.78
C TYR A 73 -11.56 3.46 11.80
N TYR A 74 -12.43 4.36 11.32
CA TYR A 74 -13.88 4.15 11.37
C TYR A 74 -14.29 3.07 10.38
N HIS A 75 -13.69 3.05 9.19
CA HIS A 75 -13.87 1.99 8.21
C HIS A 75 -13.45 0.63 8.77
N ILE A 76 -12.23 0.54 9.33
CA ILE A 76 -11.73 -0.68 9.97
C ILE A 76 -12.67 -1.14 11.09
N LYS A 77 -13.12 -0.22 11.95
CA LYS A 77 -14.03 -0.54 13.06
C LYS A 77 -15.36 -1.10 12.55
N ASN A 78 -15.95 -0.47 11.54
CA ASN A 78 -17.24 -0.87 10.98
C ASN A 78 -17.16 -2.25 10.32
N GLU A 79 -16.14 -2.47 9.50
CA GLU A 79 -15.92 -3.76 8.83
C GLU A 79 -15.58 -4.87 9.83
N THR A 80 -14.80 -4.56 10.88
CA THR A 80 -14.54 -5.50 11.98
C THR A 80 -15.82 -5.95 12.66
N ASN A 81 -16.72 -5.02 12.98
CA ASN A 81 -17.99 -5.34 13.63
C ASN A 81 -18.92 -6.14 12.71
N LYS A 82 -18.95 -5.81 11.41
CA LYS A 82 -19.70 -6.54 10.40
C LYS A 82 -19.22 -7.99 10.30
N VAL A 83 -17.91 -8.20 10.25
CA VAL A 83 -17.30 -9.54 10.22
C VAL A 83 -17.56 -10.30 11.52
N ALA A 84 -17.38 -9.66 12.69
CA ALA A 84 -17.64 -10.29 13.99
C ALA A 84 -19.10 -10.77 14.09
N THR A 85 -20.04 -9.95 13.61
CA THR A 85 -21.46 -10.29 13.55
C THR A 85 -21.72 -11.45 12.59
N PHE A 86 -21.11 -11.46 11.40
CA PHE A 86 -21.27 -12.53 10.43
C PHE A 86 -20.69 -13.87 10.90
N LEU A 87 -19.58 -13.84 11.63
CA LEU A 87 -18.94 -15.06 12.12
C LEU A 87 -19.69 -15.68 13.31
N GLU A 88 -20.45 -14.91 14.10
CA GLU A 88 -21.19 -15.40 15.28
C GLU A 88 -20.34 -16.30 16.21
N GLY A 89 -19.05 -15.96 16.38
CA GLY A 89 -18.10 -16.76 17.17
C GLY A 89 -17.44 -17.94 16.45
N GLN A 90 -17.74 -18.17 15.16
CA GLN A 90 -16.98 -19.10 14.33
C GLN A 90 -15.53 -18.65 14.11
N PRO A 91 -14.61 -19.59 13.85
CA PRO A 91 -13.23 -19.26 13.51
C PRO A 91 -13.16 -18.37 12.26
N TYR A 92 -12.31 -17.35 12.35
CA TYR A 92 -11.99 -16.48 11.23
C TYR A 92 -11.43 -17.27 10.04
N SER A 93 -11.92 -16.93 8.85
CA SER A 93 -11.38 -17.43 7.58
C SER A 93 -11.57 -16.36 6.52
N PHE A 94 -10.47 -15.91 5.92
CA PHE A 94 -10.51 -14.88 4.88
C PHE A 94 -11.47 -15.25 3.75
N GLU A 95 -11.43 -16.51 3.29
CA GLU A 95 -12.31 -17.01 2.22
C GLU A 95 -13.82 -16.86 2.53
N LYS A 96 -14.21 -16.92 3.82
CA LYS A 96 -15.61 -16.75 4.22
C LYS A 96 -16.04 -15.29 4.20
N ILE A 97 -15.11 -14.37 4.47
CA ILE A 97 -15.41 -12.95 4.69
C ILE A 97 -15.04 -12.06 3.51
N LYS A 98 -14.27 -12.56 2.53
CA LYS A 98 -13.74 -11.76 1.41
C LYS A 98 -14.83 -11.05 0.60
N ASN A 99 -15.99 -11.68 0.45
CA ASN A 99 -17.14 -11.11 -0.27
C ASN A 99 -17.98 -10.17 0.60
N LEU A 100 -17.76 -10.17 1.92
CA LEU A 100 -18.48 -9.34 2.88
C LEU A 100 -17.82 -7.97 3.04
N ILE A 101 -16.49 -7.92 2.98
CA ILE A 101 -15.73 -6.72 3.34
C ILE A 101 -15.55 -5.76 2.17
N SER A 102 -15.59 -4.47 2.47
CA SER A 102 -15.29 -3.43 1.48
C SER A 102 -13.78 -3.14 1.50
N ILE A 103 -13.06 -3.72 0.55
CA ILE A 103 -11.61 -3.57 0.41
C ILE A 103 -11.28 -2.16 -0.10
N ASP A 104 -10.20 -1.59 0.43
CA ASP A 104 -9.66 -0.29 0.02
C ASP A 104 -9.36 -0.23 -1.50
N LYS A 105 -9.62 0.92 -2.13
CA LYS A 105 -9.43 1.08 -3.58
C LYS A 105 -7.96 0.96 -3.99
N GLU A 106 -7.03 1.54 -3.22
CA GLU A 106 -5.58 1.46 -3.48
C GLU A 106 -5.12 0.00 -3.34
N TYR A 107 -5.61 -0.70 -2.32
CA TYR A 107 -5.33 -2.13 -2.15
C TYR A 107 -5.84 -2.96 -3.35
N ASN A 108 -7.11 -2.80 -3.73
CA ASN A 108 -7.69 -3.49 -4.89
C ASN A 108 -6.89 -3.22 -6.18
N MET A 109 -6.53 -1.96 -6.41
CA MET A 109 -5.80 -1.55 -7.60
C MET A 109 -4.40 -2.17 -7.67
N LYS A 110 -3.70 -2.26 -6.54
CA LYS A 110 -2.39 -2.89 -6.48
C LYS A 110 -2.46 -4.36 -6.89
N ASP A 111 -3.42 -5.11 -6.35
CA ASP A 111 -3.60 -6.53 -6.69
C ASP A 111 -3.97 -6.71 -8.16
N LEU A 112 -4.80 -5.81 -8.70
CA LEU A 112 -5.16 -5.80 -10.13
C LEU A 112 -3.95 -5.55 -11.04
N ILE A 113 -3.08 -4.58 -10.70
CA ILE A 113 -1.83 -4.33 -11.44
C ILE A 113 -0.90 -5.55 -11.38
N GLU A 114 -0.71 -6.13 -10.20
CA GLU A 114 0.12 -7.33 -10.05
C GLU A 114 -0.41 -8.50 -10.89
N ASN A 115 -1.73 -8.72 -10.87
CA ASN A 115 -2.37 -9.76 -11.67
C ASN A 115 -2.29 -9.48 -13.17
N PHE A 116 -2.49 -8.24 -13.60
CA PHE A 116 -2.34 -7.83 -14.99
C PHE A 116 -0.93 -8.09 -15.52
N LEU A 117 0.11 -7.71 -14.77
CA LEU A 117 1.50 -7.94 -15.16
C LEU A 117 1.88 -9.43 -15.18
N LYS A 118 1.26 -10.26 -14.34
CA LYS A 118 1.52 -11.72 -14.28
C LYS A 118 0.75 -12.52 -15.32
N THR A 119 -0.53 -12.19 -15.53
CA THR A 119 -1.48 -13.00 -16.30
C THR A 119 -1.77 -12.42 -17.69
N LYS A 120 -1.36 -11.17 -17.93
CA LYS A 120 -1.69 -10.39 -19.14
C LYS A 120 -3.17 -10.09 -19.31
N ASN A 121 -3.98 -10.33 -18.28
CA ASN A 121 -5.40 -10.03 -18.30
C ASN A 121 -5.64 -8.60 -17.79
N PHE A 122 -6.13 -7.72 -18.66
CA PHE A 122 -6.51 -6.35 -18.30
C PHE A 122 -8.02 -6.19 -18.07
N LEU A 123 -8.85 -7.20 -18.36
CA LEU A 123 -10.31 -7.11 -18.26
C LEU A 123 -10.77 -6.82 -16.82
N ASP A 124 -10.07 -7.40 -15.83
CA ASP A 124 -10.38 -7.18 -14.42
C ASP A 124 -10.11 -5.71 -14.01
N ILE A 125 -9.06 -5.10 -14.58
CA ILE A 125 -8.78 -3.67 -14.40
C ILE A 125 -9.90 -2.83 -15.01
N ILE A 126 -10.32 -3.13 -16.25
CA ILE A 126 -11.40 -2.37 -16.91
C ILE A 126 -12.69 -2.44 -16.10
N SER A 127 -13.11 -3.65 -15.69
CA SER A 127 -14.33 -3.81 -14.89
C SER A 127 -14.28 -3.05 -13.56
N PHE A 128 -13.09 -2.94 -12.95
CA PHE A 128 -12.90 -2.13 -11.75
C PHE A 128 -13.03 -0.63 -12.05
N LEU A 129 -12.38 -0.13 -13.10
CA LEU A 129 -12.37 1.29 -13.47
C LEU A 129 -13.75 1.79 -13.94
N GLU A 130 -14.52 0.96 -14.65
CA GLU A 130 -15.89 1.31 -15.06
C GLU A 130 -16.79 1.62 -13.86
N LYS A 131 -16.59 0.87 -12.76
CA LYS A 131 -17.30 1.08 -11.48
C LYS A 131 -16.70 2.21 -10.64
N ASN A 132 -15.41 2.49 -10.82
CA ASN A 132 -14.63 3.46 -10.05
C ASN A 132 -13.97 4.49 -10.97
N LYS A 133 -14.78 5.31 -11.65
CA LYS A 133 -14.31 6.27 -12.66
C LYS A 133 -13.31 7.31 -12.12
N ASP A 134 -13.28 7.54 -10.82
CA ASP A 134 -12.31 8.41 -10.15
C ASP A 134 -10.89 7.81 -10.07
N SER A 135 -10.75 6.53 -10.39
CA SER A 135 -9.55 5.74 -10.12
C SER A 135 -8.60 5.62 -11.32
N TYR A 136 -8.96 6.11 -12.51
CA TYR A 136 -8.12 6.03 -13.71
C TYR A 136 -6.73 6.66 -13.52
N LEU A 137 -6.68 7.88 -12.96
CA LEU A 137 -5.40 8.55 -12.74
C LEU A 137 -4.56 7.85 -11.66
N GLY A 138 -5.22 7.34 -10.63
CA GLY A 138 -4.59 6.49 -9.61
C GLY A 138 -3.93 5.26 -10.24
N LEU A 139 -4.61 4.61 -11.19
CA LEU A 139 -4.07 3.46 -11.91
C LEU A 139 -2.83 3.82 -12.71
N ILE A 140 -2.87 4.92 -13.47
CA ILE A 140 -1.71 5.39 -14.25
C ILE A 140 -0.50 5.57 -13.33
N TYR A 141 -0.67 6.26 -12.19
CA TYR A 141 0.43 6.49 -11.25
C TYR A 141 0.94 5.18 -10.62
N MET A 142 0.03 4.33 -10.13
CA MET A 142 0.42 3.08 -9.49
C MET A 142 1.10 2.11 -10.47
N LEU A 143 0.61 2.02 -11.71
CA LEU A 143 1.23 1.21 -12.75
C LEU A 143 2.60 1.78 -13.14
N THR A 144 2.72 3.11 -13.27
CA THR A 144 4.01 3.77 -13.53
C THR A 144 5.03 3.45 -12.44
N ASP A 145 4.67 3.57 -11.17
CA ASP A 145 5.53 3.24 -10.03
C ASP A 145 5.95 1.76 -10.05
N GLU A 146 5.03 0.86 -10.42
CA GLU A 146 5.34 -0.57 -10.54
C GLU A 146 6.36 -0.82 -11.66
N LEU A 147 6.15 -0.24 -12.85
CA LEU A 147 7.06 -0.36 -13.98
C LEU A 147 8.44 0.25 -13.71
N ILE A 148 8.51 1.37 -12.97
CA ILE A 148 9.78 1.97 -12.53
C ILE A 148 10.55 1.00 -11.62
N ASN A 149 9.86 0.33 -10.68
CA ASN A 149 10.51 -0.66 -9.82
C ASN A 149 11.04 -1.85 -10.62
N LEU A 150 10.28 -2.34 -11.60
CA LEU A 150 10.71 -3.40 -12.50
C LEU A 150 11.90 -2.97 -13.37
N LEU A 151 11.93 -1.73 -13.85
CA LEU A 151 13.04 -1.19 -14.64
C LEU A 151 14.32 -1.16 -13.81
N LYS A 152 14.26 -0.59 -12.59
CA LYS A 152 15.39 -0.56 -11.66
C LYS A 152 15.94 -1.96 -11.39
N LEU A 153 15.07 -2.94 -11.10
CA LEU A 153 15.47 -4.33 -10.89
C LEU A 153 16.12 -4.93 -12.14
N THR A 154 15.55 -4.69 -13.32
CA THR A 154 16.07 -5.19 -14.59
C THR A 154 17.47 -4.62 -14.88
N SER A 155 17.69 -3.33 -14.60
CA SER A 155 19.01 -2.69 -14.74
C SER A 155 20.04 -3.21 -13.74
N LEU A 156 19.65 -3.48 -12.49
CA LEU A 156 20.52 -4.10 -11.50
C LEU A 156 20.91 -5.53 -11.91
N ILE A 157 20.00 -6.29 -12.51
CA ILE A 157 20.29 -7.62 -13.07
C ILE A 157 21.26 -7.50 -14.25
N LYS A 158 20.99 -6.60 -15.19
CA LYS A 158 21.82 -6.41 -16.39
C LYS A 158 23.25 -5.97 -16.06
N SER A 159 23.40 -5.12 -15.03
CA SER A 159 24.71 -4.68 -14.53
C SER A 159 25.44 -5.74 -13.68
N GLY A 160 24.81 -6.89 -13.41
CA GLY A 160 25.40 -7.97 -12.61
C GLY A 160 25.41 -7.71 -11.10
N LYS A 161 24.76 -6.64 -10.62
CA LYS A 161 24.68 -6.31 -9.18
C LYS A 161 23.81 -7.30 -8.40
N ILE A 162 22.75 -7.81 -9.03
CA ILE A 162 21.86 -8.83 -8.46
C ILE A 162 21.57 -9.91 -9.52
N SER A 163 21.02 -11.03 -9.09
CA SER A 163 20.58 -12.12 -9.98
C SER A 163 19.14 -12.50 -9.68
N ARG A 164 18.38 -12.90 -10.70
CA ARG A 164 16.95 -13.25 -10.57
C ARG A 164 16.67 -14.32 -9.52
N ASN A 165 17.48 -15.39 -9.50
CA ASN A 165 17.22 -16.57 -8.68
C ASN A 165 17.96 -16.54 -7.34
N MET A 166 18.34 -15.35 -6.85
CA MET A 166 19.01 -15.26 -5.56
C MET A 166 18.03 -15.46 -4.41
N ASN A 167 18.50 -16.03 -3.32
CA ASN A 167 17.70 -16.13 -2.10
C ASN A 167 17.62 -14.78 -1.38
N TYR A 168 16.64 -14.64 -0.49
CA TYR A 168 16.39 -13.40 0.24
C TYR A 168 17.57 -12.93 1.09
N ASN A 169 18.33 -13.83 1.71
CA ASN A 169 19.44 -13.43 2.59
C ASN A 169 20.55 -12.75 1.79
N VAL A 170 20.91 -13.31 0.62
CA VAL A 170 21.88 -12.69 -0.28
C VAL A 170 21.36 -11.36 -0.82
N PHE A 171 20.10 -11.30 -1.24
CA PHE A 171 19.49 -10.05 -1.69
C PHE A 171 19.53 -8.97 -0.60
N LYS A 172 19.18 -9.33 0.64
CA LYS A 172 19.11 -8.42 1.79
C LYS A 172 20.48 -7.80 2.10
N GLU A 173 21.56 -8.57 1.99
CA GLU A 173 22.92 -8.05 2.20
C GLU A 173 23.29 -7.02 1.14
N LEU A 174 23.02 -7.32 -0.13
CA LEU A 174 23.31 -6.42 -1.26
C LEU A 174 22.40 -5.19 -1.31
N TYR A 175 21.18 -5.28 -0.78
CA TYR A 175 20.17 -4.23 -0.87
C TYR A 175 20.65 -2.88 -0.33
N ASN A 176 21.50 -2.87 0.69
CA ASN A 176 22.02 -1.63 1.28
C ASN A 176 22.78 -0.78 0.25
N ASP A 177 23.44 -1.40 -0.73
CA ASP A 177 24.27 -0.73 -1.73
C ASP A 177 23.47 0.02 -2.81
N PHE A 178 22.16 -0.24 -2.90
CA PHE A 178 21.28 0.35 -3.91
C PHE A 178 19.87 0.69 -3.37
N SER A 179 19.72 0.71 -2.05
CA SER A 179 18.43 0.96 -1.38
C SER A 179 17.85 2.34 -1.68
N ASP A 180 18.71 3.30 -2.00
CA ASP A 180 18.40 4.66 -2.44
C ASP A 180 17.64 4.70 -3.77
N LEU A 181 17.74 3.65 -4.61
CA LEU A 181 16.93 3.54 -5.82
C LEU A 181 15.45 3.26 -5.51
N PHE A 182 15.14 2.68 -4.35
CA PHE A 182 13.80 2.21 -3.99
C PHE A 182 13.19 3.06 -2.87
N ILE A 183 13.06 4.35 -3.09
CA ILE A 183 12.43 5.27 -2.14
C ILE A 183 10.92 5.02 -2.09
N GLY A 184 10.37 4.90 -0.88
CA GLY A 184 8.94 4.78 -0.60
C GLY A 184 8.40 6.01 0.12
N LYS A 185 7.27 5.84 0.82
CA LYS A 185 6.63 6.91 1.59
C LYS A 185 7.62 7.54 2.59
N ASN A 186 7.54 8.86 2.76
CA ASN A 186 8.40 9.67 3.64
C ASN A 186 9.90 9.70 3.26
N PHE A 187 10.24 9.56 1.98
CA PHE A 187 11.62 9.63 1.48
C PHE A 187 12.57 8.58 2.09
N LYS A 188 12.02 7.45 2.55
CA LYS A 188 12.80 6.34 3.11
C LYS A 188 12.89 5.20 2.12
N PRO A 189 14.03 4.46 2.07
CA PRO A 189 14.10 3.23 1.33
C PRO A 189 12.99 2.26 1.74
N GLN A 190 12.38 1.60 0.75
CA GLN A 190 11.44 0.53 0.97
C GLN A 190 12.13 -0.63 1.70
N HIS A 191 11.36 -1.46 2.38
CA HIS A 191 11.91 -2.62 3.05
C HIS A 191 12.43 -3.64 2.01
N PRO A 192 13.63 -4.25 2.19
CA PRO A 192 14.23 -5.16 1.22
C PRO A 192 13.30 -6.30 0.80
N TYR A 193 12.52 -6.84 1.74
CA TYR A 193 11.56 -7.90 1.46
C TYR A 193 10.50 -7.49 0.42
N THR A 194 10.03 -6.25 0.46
CA THR A 194 9.04 -5.74 -0.52
C THR A 194 9.62 -5.75 -1.93
N ILE A 195 10.87 -5.34 -2.08
CA ILE A 195 11.56 -5.31 -3.36
C ILE A 195 11.92 -6.73 -3.83
N PHE A 196 12.32 -7.59 -2.89
CA PHE A 196 12.61 -8.99 -3.17
C PHE A 196 11.41 -9.77 -3.70
N LEU A 197 10.20 -9.50 -3.18
CA LEU A 197 8.99 -10.12 -3.72
C LEU A 197 8.79 -9.76 -5.19
N LYS A 198 9.03 -8.48 -5.56
CA LYS A 198 8.92 -8.00 -6.96
C LYS A 198 9.93 -8.66 -7.90
N LEU A 199 11.16 -8.88 -7.41
CA LEU A 199 12.21 -9.60 -8.14
C LEU A 199 11.76 -11.02 -8.54
N ASN A 200 11.02 -11.70 -7.65
CA ASN A 200 10.54 -13.07 -7.89
C ASN A 200 9.18 -13.13 -8.60
N SER A 201 8.45 -12.02 -8.68
CA SER A 201 7.03 -12.02 -9.07
C SER A 201 6.75 -11.56 -10.50
N SER A 202 7.73 -11.58 -11.41
CA SER A 202 7.56 -10.94 -12.72
C SER A 202 8.06 -11.78 -13.91
N GLU A 203 7.35 -11.61 -15.04
CA GLU A 203 7.85 -11.93 -16.37
C GLU A 203 9.17 -11.21 -16.66
N ASN A 204 10.00 -11.79 -17.52
CA ASN A 204 11.28 -11.20 -17.94
C ASN A 204 11.06 -10.05 -18.94
N PHE A 205 10.65 -8.88 -18.44
CA PHE A 205 10.65 -7.66 -19.25
C PHE A 205 12.08 -7.20 -19.54
N SER A 206 12.31 -6.67 -20.75
CA SER A 206 13.55 -5.98 -21.09
C SER A 206 13.49 -4.52 -20.64
N GLU A 207 14.65 -3.89 -20.43
CA GLU A 207 14.73 -2.45 -20.15
C GLU A 207 14.05 -1.64 -21.26
N GLU A 208 14.32 -1.96 -22.52
CA GLU A 208 13.72 -1.27 -23.68
C GLU A 208 12.19 -1.34 -23.67
N PHE A 209 11.62 -2.49 -23.31
CA PHE A 209 10.18 -2.64 -23.19
C PHE A 209 9.62 -1.75 -22.08
N LEU A 210 10.23 -1.79 -20.88
CA LEU A 210 9.78 -1.00 -19.74
C LEU A 210 9.92 0.50 -20.00
N GLU A 211 11.03 0.95 -20.58
CA GLU A 211 11.24 2.34 -20.98
C GLU A 211 10.21 2.81 -22.00
N LYS A 212 9.88 1.97 -23.00
CA LYS A 212 8.84 2.28 -23.99
C LYS A 212 7.49 2.48 -23.30
N LYS A 213 7.10 1.56 -22.41
CA LYS A 213 5.81 1.63 -21.70
C LYS A 213 5.72 2.79 -20.71
N LEU A 214 6.82 3.14 -20.05
CA LEU A 214 6.88 4.33 -19.21
C LEU A 214 6.73 5.63 -20.03
N LYS A 215 7.34 5.70 -21.22
CA LYS A 215 7.16 6.84 -22.14
C LYS A 215 5.71 6.96 -22.62
N GLU A 216 5.08 5.84 -22.98
CA GLU A 216 3.66 5.80 -23.37
C GLU A 216 2.75 6.30 -22.23
N LEU A 217 2.97 5.84 -20.99
CA LEU A 217 2.21 6.32 -19.82
C LEU A 217 2.40 7.81 -19.55
N LEU A 218 3.63 8.31 -19.67
CA LEU A 218 3.93 9.74 -19.50
C LEU A 218 3.23 10.60 -20.57
N GLU A 219 3.17 10.12 -21.80
CA GLU A 219 2.45 10.79 -22.89
C GLU A 219 0.94 10.84 -22.64
N ILE A 220 0.37 9.73 -22.16
CA ILE A 220 -1.05 9.67 -21.75
C ILE A 220 -1.31 10.68 -20.63
N GLU A 221 -0.50 10.65 -19.57
CA GLU A 221 -0.63 11.56 -18.43
C GLU A 221 -0.59 13.03 -18.90
N TYR A 222 0.36 13.37 -19.77
CA TYR A 222 0.49 14.71 -20.33
C TYR A 222 -0.76 15.14 -21.11
N LYS A 223 -1.22 14.33 -22.07
CA LYS A 223 -2.38 14.64 -22.92
C LYS A 223 -3.69 14.74 -22.14
N VAL A 224 -3.84 13.90 -21.12
CA VAL A 224 -5.00 13.95 -20.22
C VAL A 224 -4.97 15.22 -19.39
N LYS A 225 -3.81 15.58 -18.82
CA LYS A 225 -3.67 16.83 -18.03
C LYS A 225 -3.79 18.09 -18.88
N SER A 226 -3.44 18.04 -20.17
CA SER A 226 -3.64 19.16 -21.09
C SER A 226 -5.08 19.25 -21.63
N GLY A 227 -5.93 18.25 -21.36
CA GLY A 227 -7.32 18.20 -21.83
C GLY A 227 -7.46 17.81 -23.31
N GLU A 228 -6.40 17.28 -23.92
CA GLU A 228 -6.39 16.86 -25.34
C GLU A 228 -7.04 15.50 -25.58
N ARG A 229 -7.16 14.68 -24.52
CA ARG A 229 -7.66 13.30 -24.57
C ARG A 229 -8.43 12.93 -23.31
N ASP A 230 -9.38 12.02 -23.49
CA ASP A 230 -10.14 11.41 -22.39
C ASP A 230 -9.34 10.27 -21.75
N ILE A 231 -9.26 10.29 -20.41
CA ILE A 231 -8.42 9.38 -19.63
C ILE A 231 -8.88 7.92 -19.71
N ASP A 232 -10.18 7.69 -19.85
CA ASP A 232 -10.78 6.36 -19.95
C ASP A 232 -10.33 5.66 -21.23
N ILE A 233 -10.53 6.30 -22.37
CA ILE A 233 -10.17 5.77 -23.69
C ILE A 233 -8.67 5.51 -23.78
N GLU A 234 -7.83 6.48 -23.41
CA GLU A 234 -6.37 6.33 -23.51
C GLU A 234 -5.85 5.20 -22.60
N THR A 235 -6.39 5.08 -21.38
CA THR A 235 -6.01 4.02 -20.45
C THR A 235 -6.42 2.64 -20.96
N GLU A 236 -7.65 2.50 -21.45
CA GLU A 236 -8.15 1.23 -22.01
C GLU A 236 -7.33 0.79 -23.22
N VAL A 237 -7.05 1.71 -24.15
CA VAL A 237 -6.23 1.45 -25.33
C VAL A 237 -4.81 1.04 -24.93
N PHE A 238 -4.22 1.73 -23.95
CA PHE A 238 -2.90 1.41 -23.44
C PHE A 238 -2.85 -0.01 -22.84
N LEU A 239 -3.79 -0.33 -21.95
CA LEU A 239 -3.86 -1.65 -21.31
C LEU A 239 -4.06 -2.76 -22.36
N GLY A 240 -4.97 -2.56 -23.31
CA GLY A 240 -5.22 -3.50 -24.39
C GLY A 240 -4.02 -3.70 -25.32
N LYS A 241 -3.14 -2.69 -25.46
CA LYS A 241 -1.92 -2.73 -26.28
C LYS A 241 -0.65 -3.02 -25.50
N PHE A 242 -0.73 -3.20 -24.19
CA PHE A 242 0.45 -3.23 -23.31
C PHE A 242 1.47 -4.31 -23.71
N PHE A 243 1.00 -5.53 -24.00
CA PHE A 243 1.88 -6.64 -24.36
C PHE A 243 2.13 -6.78 -25.87
N PHE A 244 1.53 -5.91 -26.68
CA PHE A 244 1.70 -5.92 -28.13
C PHE A 244 2.81 -4.96 -28.57
N LYS A 245 3.48 -5.31 -29.68
CA LYS A 245 4.62 -4.56 -30.22
C LYS A 245 4.19 -3.27 -30.90
#